data_AF-A0A2N4X8Q1-F1
#
_entry.id   AF-A0A2N4X8Q1-F1
#
_cell.length_a   1.000
_cell.length_b   1.000
_cell.length_c   1.000
_cell.angle_alpha   90.00
_cell.angle_beta   90.00
_cell.angle_gamma   90.00
#
_symmetry.space_group_name_H-M   'P 1'
#
loop_
_entity.id
_entity.type
_entity.pdbx_description
1 polymer ?
#
loop_
_entity_poly.entity_id
_entity_poly.type
_entity_poly.pdbx_seq_one_letter_code
_entity_poly.pdbx_strand_id
1 'polypeptide(L)'
;MKKLLISIAILFTGGSLLAQTKAPEIQKGNFMDDYKITYTINDTLWTQKPNAKYHIIKWNEKEQYLIARNDVGNPADGGLYTRIDYMAFENMSPFLWGFCLSAYNAPTAEAAEAIKIADRANPRKGCNGFPFSRMKRVE
;
A
#
# COMPACT_ATOMS: atom_id res chain seq x y z
N MET A 1 -49.53 27.51 -17.44
CA MET A 1 -48.93 26.20 -17.12
C MET A 1 -47.64 26.46 -16.34
N LYS A 2 -47.59 26.06 -15.06
CA LYS A 2 -46.54 26.44 -14.10
C LYS A 2 -45.21 25.73 -14.41
N LYS A 3 -44.12 26.50 -14.53
CA LYS A 3 -42.75 25.98 -14.61
C LYS A 3 -42.34 25.50 -13.22
N LEU A 4 -42.12 24.19 -13.07
CA LEU A 4 -41.62 23.59 -11.84
C LEU A 4 -40.08 23.56 -11.93
N LEU A 5 -39.41 24.40 -11.14
CA LEU A 5 -37.96 24.37 -10.93
C LEU A 5 -37.68 23.33 -9.86
N ILE A 6 -37.01 22.24 -10.21
CA ILE A 6 -36.53 21.22 -9.27
C ILE A 6 -35.10 21.60 -8.89
N SER A 7 -34.93 22.12 -7.67
CA SER A 7 -33.62 22.33 -7.07
C SER A 7 -33.11 21.01 -6.49
N ILE A 8 -32.09 20.42 -7.11
CA ILE A 8 -31.37 19.26 -6.57
C ILE A 8 -30.36 19.79 -5.55
N ALA A 9 -30.62 19.54 -4.27
CA ALA A 9 -29.66 19.76 -3.20
C ALA A 9 -28.65 18.60 -3.21
N ILE A 10 -27.41 18.86 -3.64
CA ILE A 10 -26.31 17.92 -3.55
C ILE A 10 -25.80 17.95 -2.10
N LEU A 11 -26.16 16.94 -1.32
CA LEU A 11 -25.56 16.67 -0.02
C LEU A 11 -24.16 16.10 -0.24
N PHE A 12 -23.14 16.98 -0.24
CA PHE A 12 -21.76 16.57 -0.08
C PHE A 12 -21.56 16.09 1.36
N THR A 13 -21.74 14.79 1.60
CA THR A 13 -21.22 14.15 2.81
C THR A 13 -19.70 14.04 2.64
N GLY A 14 -18.98 15.08 3.07
CA GLY A 14 -17.53 15.07 3.22
C GLY A 14 -17.14 14.08 4.32
N GLY A 15 -17.03 12.80 3.95
CA GLY A 15 -16.42 11.80 4.82
C GLY A 15 -14.97 12.17 5.02
N SER A 16 -14.62 12.65 6.22
CA SER A 16 -13.23 12.76 6.63
C SER A 16 -12.62 11.37 6.62
N LEU A 17 -11.78 11.09 5.61
CA LEU A 17 -10.89 9.94 5.58
C LEU A 17 -9.84 10.17 6.65
N LEU A 18 -10.17 9.88 7.92
CA LEU A 18 -9.16 9.76 8.95
C LEU A 18 -8.16 8.71 8.47
N ALA A 19 -6.90 9.11 8.29
CA ALA A 19 -5.84 8.18 7.92
C ALA A 19 -5.82 7.04 8.95
N GLN A 20 -6.04 5.81 8.49
CA GLN A 20 -5.96 4.66 9.36
C GLN A 20 -4.50 4.50 9.79
N THR A 21 -4.29 4.32 11.08
CA THR A 21 -2.94 4.21 11.66
C THR A 21 -2.52 2.77 11.90
N LYS A 22 -3.46 1.82 11.87
CA LYS A 22 -3.19 0.40 12.13
C LYS A 22 -3.09 -0.40 10.83
N ALA A 23 -2.11 -1.30 10.79
CA ALA A 23 -1.98 -2.26 9.72
C ALA A 23 -3.07 -3.34 9.82
N PRO A 24 -3.58 -3.86 8.69
CA PRO A 24 -4.44 -5.04 8.74
C PRO A 24 -3.65 -6.26 9.24
N GLU A 25 -4.32 -7.16 9.97
CA GLU A 25 -3.66 -8.24 10.72
C GLU A 25 -2.84 -9.19 9.82
N ILE A 26 -3.28 -9.45 8.59
CA ILE A 26 -2.57 -10.36 7.66
C ILE A 26 -1.23 -9.78 7.18
N GLN A 27 -1.03 -8.45 7.24
CA GLN A 27 0.22 -7.78 6.88
C GLN A 27 1.16 -7.58 8.08
N LYS A 28 0.74 -7.82 9.32
CA LYS A 28 1.61 -7.67 10.50
C LYS A 28 2.39 -8.93 10.79
N GLY A 29 3.68 -8.79 11.12
CA GLY A 29 4.55 -9.88 11.54
C GLY A 29 5.81 -10.01 10.69
N ASN A 30 6.35 -11.23 10.67
CA ASN A 30 7.54 -11.56 9.89
C ASN A 30 7.15 -12.34 8.64
N PHE A 31 7.76 -11.97 7.51
CA PHE A 31 7.47 -12.57 6.21
C PHE A 31 8.74 -12.84 5.43
N MET A 32 8.62 -13.74 4.45
CA MET A 32 9.58 -13.90 3.37
C MET A 32 8.83 -13.88 2.05
N ASP A 33 9.40 -13.20 1.06
CA ASP A 33 8.82 -13.21 -0.28
C ASP A 33 9.34 -14.38 -1.14
N ASP A 34 8.83 -14.48 -2.37
CA ASP A 34 9.26 -15.46 -3.36
C ASP A 34 10.67 -15.22 -3.93
N TYR A 35 11.29 -14.08 -3.61
CA TYR A 35 12.69 -13.74 -3.90
C TYR A 35 13.62 -13.99 -2.71
N LYS A 36 13.11 -14.59 -1.62
CA LYS A 36 13.83 -14.88 -0.36
C LYS A 36 14.24 -13.63 0.42
N ILE A 37 13.66 -12.47 0.13
CA ILE A 37 13.82 -11.27 0.94
C ILE A 37 12.95 -11.43 2.20
N THR A 38 13.46 -10.98 3.35
CA THR A 38 12.74 -11.07 4.62
C THR A 38 12.27 -9.71 5.10
N TYR A 39 11.11 -9.73 5.77
CA TYR A 39 10.38 -8.54 6.14
C TYR A 39 9.90 -8.63 7.59
N THR A 40 9.87 -7.48 8.26
CA THR A 40 9.18 -7.31 9.55
C THR A 40 8.28 -6.08 9.41
N ILE A 41 6.98 -6.28 9.60
CA ILE A 41 5.97 -5.24 9.37
C ILE A 41 5.11 -5.10 10.63
N ASN A 42 4.95 -3.86 11.08
CA ASN A 42 4.02 -3.47 12.14
C ASN A 42 3.21 -2.24 11.70
N ASP A 43 2.49 -1.61 12.64
CA ASP A 43 1.62 -0.46 12.33
C ASP A 43 2.39 0.73 11.74
N THR A 44 3.64 0.96 12.14
CA THR A 44 4.40 2.18 11.85
C THR A 44 5.67 1.95 11.03
N LEU A 45 6.13 0.71 10.88
CA LEU A 45 7.39 0.39 10.24
C LEU A 45 7.29 -0.87 9.37
N TRP A 46 7.72 -0.73 8.12
CA TRP A 46 8.05 -1.82 7.22
C TRP A 46 9.56 -1.92 7.10
N THR A 47 10.14 -3.01 7.57
CA THR A 47 11.56 -3.31 7.39
C THR A 47 11.71 -4.39 6.32
N GLN A 48 12.52 -4.11 5.30
CA GLN A 48 12.88 -5.01 4.22
C GLN A 48 14.40 -5.25 4.26
N LYS A 49 14.81 -6.47 4.58
CA LYS A 49 16.21 -6.81 4.76
C LYS A 49 16.96 -6.83 3.41
N PRO A 50 18.26 -6.50 3.38
CA PRO A 50 19.10 -6.22 4.55
C PRO A 50 18.93 -4.82 5.15
N ASN A 51 18.57 -3.81 4.35
CA ASN A 51 18.86 -2.41 4.74
C ASN A 51 17.70 -1.42 4.59
N ALA A 52 16.57 -1.78 3.98
CA ALA A 52 15.50 -0.83 3.68
C ALA A 52 14.49 -0.73 4.83
N LYS A 53 14.13 0.50 5.20
CA LYS A 53 13.10 0.82 6.18
C LYS A 53 12.15 1.86 5.61
N TYR A 54 10.86 1.66 5.82
CA TYR A 54 9.82 2.57 5.40
C TYR A 54 8.94 2.90 6.61
N HIS A 55 8.98 4.15 7.04
CA HIS A 55 8.20 4.68 8.16
C HIS A 55 6.78 4.96 7.70
N ILE A 56 5.84 4.10 8.07
CA ILE A 56 4.46 4.16 7.61
C ILE A 56 3.76 5.35 8.26
N ILE A 57 3.18 6.20 7.41
CA ILE A 57 2.46 7.41 7.84
C ILE A 57 0.94 7.30 7.62
N LYS A 58 0.51 6.34 6.79
CA LYS A 58 -0.90 6.11 6.49
C LYS A 58 -1.13 4.68 6.01
N TRP A 59 -2.16 4.05 6.55
CA TRP A 59 -2.81 2.88 5.97
C TRP A 59 -4.12 3.30 5.29
N ASN A 60 -4.47 2.61 4.21
CA ASN A 60 -5.80 2.65 3.60
C ASN A 60 -6.21 1.22 3.28
N GLU A 61 -6.93 0.59 4.21
CA GLU A 61 -7.40 -0.79 4.06
C GLU A 61 -8.43 -0.94 2.94
N LYS A 62 -9.32 0.05 2.78
CA LYS A 62 -10.37 0.04 1.76
C LYS A 62 -9.80 0.01 0.34
N GLU A 63 -8.79 0.83 0.07
CA GLU A 63 -8.10 0.86 -1.24
C GLU A 63 -6.84 -0.02 -1.27
N GLN A 64 -6.58 -0.74 -0.18
CA GLN A 64 -5.50 -1.72 -0.02
C GLN A 64 -4.10 -1.17 -0.34
N TYR A 65 -3.75 -0.02 0.23
CA TYR A 65 -2.38 0.53 0.14
C TYR A 65 -1.93 1.13 1.47
N LEU A 66 -0.63 1.44 1.54
CA LEU A 66 -0.05 2.28 2.58
C LEU A 66 0.87 3.34 1.93
N ILE A 67 1.07 4.44 2.65
CA ILE A 67 2.07 5.45 2.34
C ILE A 67 3.10 5.44 3.45
N ALA A 68 4.37 5.47 3.06
CA ALA A 68 5.49 5.51 3.98
C ALA A 68 6.54 6.55 3.53
N ARG A 69 7.25 7.11 4.50
CA ARG A 69 8.47 7.88 4.26
C ARG A 69 9.67 6.94 4.34
N ASN A 70 10.49 6.96 3.32
CA ASN A 70 11.70 6.15 3.25
C ASN A 70 12.68 6.65 4.33
N ASP A 71 13.26 5.74 5.09
CA ASP A 71 14.30 6.10 6.05
C ASP A 71 15.45 6.82 5.32
N VAL A 72 15.98 7.89 5.92
CA VAL A 72 17.05 8.69 5.33
C VAL A 72 18.33 7.88 5.11
N GLY A 73 18.52 6.79 5.88
CA GLY A 73 19.63 5.86 5.74
C GLY A 73 19.39 4.74 4.72
N ASN A 74 18.25 4.70 4.02
CA ASN A 74 18.03 3.72 2.97
C ASN A 74 19.09 3.87 1.86
N PRO A 75 19.60 2.76 1.28
CA PRO A 75 20.61 2.82 0.21
C PRO A 75 20.17 3.59 -1.04
N ALA A 76 18.86 3.66 -1.27
CA ALA A 76 18.22 4.40 -2.34
C ALA A 76 17.00 5.15 -1.80
N ASP A 77 16.69 6.28 -2.45
CA ASP A 77 15.47 7.06 -2.24
C ASP A 77 15.22 7.50 -0.79
N GLY A 78 16.29 7.67 0.00
CA GLY A 78 16.19 8.09 1.40
C GLY A 78 15.48 9.43 1.56
N GLY A 79 14.54 9.51 2.51
CA GLY A 79 13.76 10.71 2.77
C GLY A 79 12.61 10.99 1.80
N LEU A 80 12.52 10.26 0.68
CA LEU A 80 11.40 10.30 -0.28
C LEU A 80 10.22 9.46 0.23
N TYR A 81 9.15 9.38 -0.57
CA TYR A 81 7.91 8.70 -0.21
C TYR A 81 7.62 7.51 -1.11
N THR A 82 7.17 6.43 -0.47
CA THR A 82 6.81 5.17 -1.10
C THR A 82 5.32 4.92 -0.91
N ARG A 83 4.67 4.47 -1.99
CA ARG A 83 3.33 3.86 -1.94
C ARG A 83 3.49 2.37 -2.14
N ILE A 84 2.95 1.59 -1.19
CA ILE A 84 2.93 0.13 -1.27
C ILE A 84 1.48 -0.31 -1.38
N ASP A 85 1.11 -0.86 -2.54
CA ASP A 85 -0.20 -1.48 -2.75
C ASP A 85 -0.11 -2.97 -2.40
N TYR A 86 -1.15 -3.52 -1.81
CA TYR A 86 -1.21 -4.92 -1.43
C TYR A 86 -2.53 -5.57 -1.83
N MET A 87 -2.55 -6.90 -1.83
CA MET A 87 -3.76 -7.70 -1.98
C MET A 87 -3.59 -9.06 -1.29
N ALA A 88 -4.69 -9.63 -0.83
CA ALA A 88 -4.73 -11.02 -0.39
C ALA A 88 -4.77 -11.96 -1.61
N PHE A 89 -4.26 -13.17 -1.45
CA PHE A 89 -4.40 -14.25 -2.42
C PHE A 89 -5.31 -15.33 -1.87
N GLU A 90 -6.21 -15.81 -2.70
CA GLU A 90 -7.01 -17.01 -2.40
C GLU A 90 -6.27 -18.24 -2.91
N ASN A 91 -6.29 -19.31 -2.12
CA ASN A 91 -5.79 -20.63 -2.52
C ASN A 91 -4.30 -20.67 -2.96
N MET A 92 -3.47 -19.78 -2.43
CA MET A 92 -2.05 -19.68 -2.81
C MET A 92 -1.08 -19.98 -1.65
N SER A 93 -1.50 -20.79 -0.68
CA SER A 93 -0.66 -21.21 0.45
C SER A 93 0.73 -21.73 -0.01
N PRO A 94 1.84 -21.34 0.65
CA PRO A 94 1.91 -20.52 1.87
C PRO A 94 1.89 -19.01 1.63
N PHE A 95 1.78 -18.56 0.39
CA PHE A 95 1.77 -17.15 0.01
C PHE A 95 0.35 -16.58 0.05
N LEU A 96 -0.02 -15.98 1.17
CA LEU A 96 -1.42 -15.59 1.44
C LEU A 96 -1.74 -14.16 1.01
N TRP A 97 -0.74 -13.37 0.67
CA TRP A 97 -0.90 -12.00 0.19
C TRP A 97 0.34 -11.58 -0.60
N GLY A 98 0.29 -10.43 -1.24
CA GLY A 98 1.44 -9.85 -1.91
C GLY A 98 1.39 -8.34 -2.00
N PHE A 99 2.52 -7.74 -2.37
CA PHE A 99 2.66 -6.29 -2.47
C PHE A 99 3.31 -5.83 -3.78
N CYS A 100 3.11 -4.56 -4.08
CA CYS A 100 3.71 -3.82 -5.16
C CYS A 100 4.22 -2.47 -4.65
N LEU A 101 5.48 -2.13 -4.92
CA LEU A 101 5.98 -0.77 -4.75
C LEU A 101 5.50 0.09 -5.93
N SER A 102 4.27 0.58 -5.84
CA SER A 102 3.66 1.42 -6.88
C SER A 102 4.42 2.72 -7.09
N ALA A 103 5.02 3.26 -6.03
CA ALA A 103 5.95 4.38 -6.07
C ALA A 103 7.04 4.15 -5.04
N TYR A 104 8.30 4.49 -5.35
CA TYR A 104 9.44 4.29 -4.44
C TYR A 104 10.23 5.58 -4.15
N ASN A 105 10.01 6.63 -4.94
CA ASN A 105 10.83 7.86 -4.93
C ASN A 105 9.99 9.14 -5.10
N ALA A 106 8.75 9.15 -4.64
CA ALA A 106 7.90 10.34 -4.78
C ALA A 106 8.40 11.49 -3.88
N PRO A 107 8.34 12.75 -4.33
CA PRO A 107 8.84 13.89 -3.57
C PRO A 107 7.97 14.24 -2.36
N THR A 108 6.68 13.87 -2.37
CA THR A 108 5.75 14.10 -1.26
C THR A 108 4.84 12.87 -1.04
N ALA A 109 4.19 12.81 0.12
CA ALA A 109 3.21 11.78 0.44
C ALA A 109 2.01 11.79 -0.52
N GLU A 110 1.54 12.99 -0.88
CA GLU A 110 0.43 13.20 -1.81
C GLU A 110 0.81 12.75 -3.22
N ALA A 111 2.04 13.02 -3.66
CA ALA A 111 2.56 12.55 -4.93
C ALA A 111 2.66 11.02 -4.97
N ALA A 112 3.11 10.39 -3.88
CA ALA A 112 3.11 8.92 -3.76
C ALA A 112 1.68 8.36 -3.83
N GLU A 113 0.75 8.98 -3.11
CA GLU A 113 -0.65 8.55 -3.03
C GLU A 113 -1.38 8.68 -4.37
N ALA A 114 -1.03 9.67 -5.20
CA ALA A 114 -1.64 9.85 -6.53
C ALA A 114 -1.29 8.71 -7.53
N ILE A 115 -0.24 7.93 -7.28
CA ILE A 115 0.23 6.88 -8.19
C ILE A 115 -0.63 5.61 -8.02
N LYS A 116 -1.40 5.24 -9.05
CA LYS A 116 -2.33 4.11 -9.02
C LYS A 116 -2.03 3.10 -10.12
N ILE A 117 -0.90 2.40 -10.01
CA ILE A 117 -0.45 1.45 -11.05
C ILE A 117 -0.74 -0.02 -10.71
N ALA A 118 -1.09 -0.32 -9.46
CA ALA A 118 -1.34 -1.67 -9.00
C ALA A 118 -2.63 -2.26 -9.61
N ASP A 119 -2.48 -3.26 -10.48
CA ASP A 119 -3.59 -4.02 -11.08
C ASP A 119 -3.80 -5.35 -10.34
N ARG A 120 -4.74 -5.33 -9.39
CA ARG A 120 -5.11 -6.48 -8.56
C ARG A 120 -5.90 -7.54 -9.34
N ALA A 121 -6.46 -7.21 -10.50
CA ALA A 121 -7.14 -8.19 -11.35
C ALA A 121 -6.14 -9.06 -12.12
N ASN A 122 -4.90 -8.60 -12.29
CA ASN A 122 -3.85 -9.32 -13.00
C ASN A 122 -2.57 -9.45 -12.15
N PRO A 123 -2.59 -10.15 -10.98
CA PRO A 123 -1.49 -10.13 -10.01
C PRO A 123 -0.14 -10.66 -10.51
N ARG A 124 -0.10 -11.36 -11.65
CA ARG A 124 1.15 -11.81 -12.31
C ARG A 124 1.86 -10.72 -13.12
N LYS A 125 1.18 -9.61 -13.42
CA LYS A 125 1.71 -8.46 -14.18
C LYS A 125 1.29 -7.11 -13.59
N GLY A 126 0.59 -7.14 -12.45
CA GLY A 126 -0.12 -5.99 -11.93
C GLY A 126 0.75 -5.01 -11.16
N CYS A 127 2.04 -5.28 -11.01
CA CYS A 127 3.01 -4.34 -10.46
C CYS A 127 3.89 -3.78 -11.58
N ASN A 128 3.37 -2.79 -12.32
CA ASN A 128 4.08 -2.18 -13.45
C ASN A 128 4.59 -3.18 -14.50
N GLY A 129 3.78 -4.20 -14.83
CA GLY A 129 4.16 -5.28 -15.75
C GLY A 129 4.81 -6.50 -15.07
N PHE A 130 5.12 -6.43 -13.76
CA PHE A 130 5.69 -7.52 -12.98
C PHE A 130 4.66 -8.16 -12.03
N PRO A 131 4.91 -9.38 -11.53
CA PRO A 131 4.10 -9.95 -10.47
C PRO A 131 4.15 -9.12 -9.19
N PHE A 132 3.09 -9.19 -8.39
CA PHE A 132 3.18 -8.81 -6.97
C PHE A 132 4.20 -9.71 -6.28
N SER A 133 5.02 -9.12 -5.40
CA SER A 133 5.92 -9.89 -4.54
C SER A 133 5.08 -10.69 -3.55
N ARG A 134 5.21 -12.01 -3.57
CA ARG A 134 4.29 -12.91 -2.86
C ARG A 134 4.82 -13.17 -1.46
N MET A 135 4.01 -12.90 -0.45
CA MET A 135 4.39 -12.89 0.96
C MET A 135 3.87 -14.14 1.66
N LYS A 136 4.78 -14.90 2.27
CA LYS A 136 4.45 -15.95 3.23
C LYS A 136 4.94 -15.58 4.61
N ARG A 137 4.19 -15.94 5.64
CA ARG A 137 4.60 -15.75 7.03
C ARG A 137 5.80 -16.65 7.33
N VAL A 138 6.72 -16.14 8.15
CA VAL A 138 7.82 -16.92 8.76
C VAL A 138 7.77 -16.73 10.26
N GLU A 139 8.08 -17.79 11.00
CA GLU A 139 8.17 -17.77 12.47
C GLU A 139 9.47 -17.12 12.94
#